data_AF-A0A7Y7MB09-F1
#
_entry.id   AF-A0A7Y7MB09-F1
#
_cell.length_a   1.000
_cell.length_b   1.000
_cell.length_c   1.000
_cell.angle_alpha   90.00
_cell.angle_beta   90.00
_cell.angle_gamma   90.00
#
_symmetry.space_group_name_H-M   'P 1'
#
loop_
_entity.id
_entity.type
_entity.pdbx_description
1 polymer ?
#
loop_
_entity_poly.entity_id
_entity_poly.type
_entity_poly.pdbx_seq_one_letter_code
_entity_poly.pdbx_strand_id
1 'polypeptide(L)'
;MLAEWVERLLSYASGALDAIRADESFPAFMQWAHSEGVNYSGGDEALAVALAPVLWSQTPLVRLDFARESLAPPGRNEPCWCDSGRKYKQCCDKVQLPAIPDHLMWMLSLREFKGEQLKAALASGLAPAQALLEAGLISAESGNRGRAQQIMEALFDTSDWSRLPEQAEPGFELLLDLYQERGFTRKKALLLDEVLERGPAFLRGVALEHQCLLHLDSDDLGSARAAFIRAQQTLPDSPTLAYIEAMLLLHEGQPEEAQDRARFWWRRLSKQKDIEPGQLEFLADLAENPRATLAEQMVNSDESLSDSLAALQALFEVIEHPPRLALETQQDGSLLFRQNAEQAVTLGLWEAVFPARIEEEAALALDIDPWDAQDPNEWLQQLCASPEWLDVPAVCQGLILALASRFGSLPWMSDTFFVPLAQRFDRWLDQIEQAGGLLRWEDGDNAQLLRCGLGLVIGMERGERERSRQLAERLLKLDEEDSLGLRELVLDQLLREGRNDEAVTLAEHDIERRAVDEEMPLLGILMGQVLALYRLGRDKDAEQALEIVREANSHLISLLLAEHPRPVSLAVEAPEPGTRGEAWQYRTLMRDQWKRSEGALAWLAKHR
;
A
#
# COMPACT_ATOMS: atom_id res chain seq x y z
N MET A 1 20.17 -6.27 36.03
CA MET A 1 20.33 -4.98 36.73
C MET A 1 19.27 -3.97 36.30
N LEU A 2 19.29 -3.38 35.09
CA LEU A 2 18.23 -2.43 34.66
C LEU A 2 16.91 -3.13 34.28
N ALA A 3 16.93 -4.19 33.46
CA ALA A 3 15.71 -4.91 33.06
C ALA A 3 14.95 -5.52 34.26
N GLU A 4 15.67 -6.20 35.15
CA GLU A 4 15.14 -6.78 36.40
C GLU A 4 14.53 -5.72 37.34
N TRP A 5 15.09 -4.49 37.36
CA TRP A 5 14.49 -3.39 38.10
C TRP A 5 13.18 -2.92 37.47
N VAL A 6 13.14 -2.78 36.13
CA VAL A 6 11.94 -2.34 35.40
C VAL A 6 10.80 -3.32 35.61
N GLU A 7 11.05 -4.64 35.47
CA GLU A 7 10.05 -5.67 35.73
C GLU A 7 9.51 -5.61 37.17
N ARG A 8 10.42 -5.47 38.15
CA ARG A 8 10.03 -5.35 39.57
C ARG A 8 9.23 -4.08 39.84
N LEU A 9 9.62 -2.96 39.25
CA LEU A 9 8.91 -1.68 39.37
C LEU A 9 7.50 -1.79 38.77
N LEU A 10 7.37 -2.37 37.57
CA LEU A 10 6.06 -2.57 36.92
C LEU A 10 5.16 -3.49 37.75
N SER A 11 5.71 -4.59 38.28
CA SER A 11 4.98 -5.51 39.14
C SER A 11 4.47 -4.83 40.41
N TYR A 12 5.35 -4.08 41.11
CA TYR A 12 4.96 -3.33 42.30
C TYR A 12 3.95 -2.22 41.98
N ALA A 13 4.15 -1.47 40.90
CA ALA A 13 3.28 -0.37 40.51
C ALA A 13 1.88 -0.85 40.11
N SER A 14 1.78 -2.01 39.44
CA SER A 14 0.49 -2.65 39.14
C SER A 14 -0.25 -3.05 40.42
N GLY A 15 0.42 -3.77 41.34
CA GLY A 15 -0.21 -4.14 42.62
C GLY A 15 -0.56 -2.93 43.48
N ALA A 16 0.27 -1.88 43.42
CA ALA A 16 0.00 -0.62 44.10
C ALA A 16 -1.23 0.09 43.53
N LEU A 17 -1.39 0.09 42.20
CA LEU A 17 -2.56 0.66 41.55
C LEU A 17 -3.83 -0.07 41.98
N ASP A 18 -3.84 -1.41 41.97
CA ASP A 18 -4.97 -2.22 42.45
C ASP A 18 -5.36 -1.85 43.89
N ALA A 19 -4.37 -1.74 44.78
CA ALA A 19 -4.57 -1.37 46.18
C ALA A 19 -5.15 0.05 46.33
N ILE A 20 -4.63 1.03 45.58
CA ILE A 20 -5.14 2.41 45.58
C ILE A 20 -6.57 2.46 45.03
N ARG A 21 -6.91 1.65 44.02
CA ARG A 21 -8.26 1.62 43.43
C ARG A 21 -9.29 0.96 44.34
N ALA A 22 -8.87 -0.01 45.16
CA ALA A 22 -9.74 -0.62 46.16
C ALA A 22 -10.14 0.37 47.27
N ASP A 23 -9.20 1.21 47.71
CA ASP A 23 -9.44 2.31 48.66
C ASP A 23 -8.47 3.47 48.40
N GLU A 24 -8.99 4.59 47.88
CA GLU A 24 -8.22 5.81 47.60
C GLU A 24 -7.88 6.61 48.88
N SER A 25 -7.34 5.91 49.87
CA SER A 25 -6.91 6.39 51.18
C SER A 25 -5.42 6.12 51.38
N PHE A 26 -4.61 7.17 51.48
CA PHE A 26 -3.14 7.02 51.65
C PHE A 26 -2.76 6.16 52.87
N PRO A 27 -3.39 6.30 54.06
CA PRO A 27 -3.11 5.41 55.20
C PRO A 27 -3.41 3.93 54.91
N ALA A 28 -4.50 3.62 54.21
CA ALA A 28 -4.83 2.24 53.84
C ALA A 28 -3.80 1.68 52.85
N PHE A 29 -3.40 2.49 51.86
CA PHE A 29 -2.36 2.12 50.92
C PHE A 29 -0.99 1.88 51.58
N MET A 30 -0.63 2.67 52.59
CA MET A 30 0.59 2.42 53.37
C MET A 30 0.54 1.11 54.17
N GLN A 31 -0.63 0.71 54.69
CA GLN A 31 -0.79 -0.60 55.33
C GLN A 31 -0.61 -1.76 54.34
N TRP A 32 -1.08 -1.60 53.10
CA TRP A 32 -0.80 -2.53 52.01
C TRP A 32 0.71 -2.59 51.70
N ALA A 33 1.39 -1.45 51.62
CA ALA A 33 2.83 -1.39 51.32
C ALA A 33 3.69 -2.12 52.37
N HIS A 34 3.28 -2.08 53.64
CA HIS A 34 3.93 -2.80 54.75
C HIS A 34 3.66 -4.30 54.77
N SER A 35 2.59 -4.76 54.12
CA SER A 35 2.18 -6.16 54.12
C SER A 35 2.36 -6.78 52.74
N GLU A 36 1.35 -6.68 51.89
CA GLU A 36 1.33 -7.30 50.56
C GLU A 36 2.35 -6.70 49.59
N GLY A 37 2.61 -5.39 49.68
CA GLY A 37 3.59 -4.70 48.83
C GLY A 37 5.00 -5.27 48.95
N VAL A 38 5.34 -5.87 50.09
CA VAL A 38 6.64 -6.53 50.34
C VAL A 38 6.84 -7.73 49.40
N ASN A 39 5.77 -8.42 49.02
CA ASN A 39 5.85 -9.55 48.10
C ASN A 39 6.25 -9.09 46.69
N TYR A 40 5.74 -7.92 46.27
CA TYR A 40 6.05 -7.32 44.96
C TYR A 40 7.45 -6.68 44.90
N SER A 41 8.07 -6.39 46.04
CA SER A 41 9.44 -5.85 46.11
C SER A 41 10.52 -6.95 46.25
N GLY A 42 10.16 -8.23 46.14
CA GLY A 42 11.08 -9.35 46.33
C GLY A 42 11.43 -9.62 47.80
N GLY A 43 10.53 -9.27 48.73
CA GLY A 43 10.72 -9.43 50.17
C GLY A 43 11.36 -8.23 50.86
N ASP A 44 11.68 -7.15 50.14
CA ASP A 44 12.31 -5.95 50.69
C ASP A 44 11.26 -4.94 51.15
N GLU A 45 10.94 -4.96 52.44
CA GLU A 45 9.99 -4.03 53.05
C GLU A 45 10.46 -2.57 52.95
N ALA A 46 11.78 -2.31 53.08
CA ALA A 46 12.30 -0.95 53.03
C ALA A 46 12.10 -0.34 51.64
N LEU A 47 12.30 -1.13 50.59
CA LEU A 47 12.01 -0.75 49.21
C LEU A 47 10.51 -0.49 49.00
N ALA A 48 9.65 -1.41 49.44
CA ALA A 48 8.20 -1.29 49.29
C ALA A 48 7.67 0.03 49.89
N VAL A 49 7.99 0.29 51.16
CA VAL A 49 7.47 1.46 51.88
C VAL A 49 8.10 2.78 51.44
N ALA A 50 9.29 2.74 50.83
CA ALA A 50 9.90 3.93 50.21
C ALA A 50 9.29 4.26 48.85
N LEU A 51 8.89 3.24 48.08
CA LEU A 51 8.31 3.39 46.75
C LEU A 51 6.85 3.87 46.78
N ALA A 52 6.06 3.38 47.74
CA ALA A 52 4.63 3.67 47.85
C ALA A 52 4.28 5.18 47.79
N PRO A 53 4.84 6.08 48.62
CA PRO A 53 4.46 7.50 48.60
C PRO A 53 4.78 8.21 47.27
N VAL A 54 5.81 7.74 46.55
CA VAL A 54 6.17 8.26 45.23
C VAL A 54 5.10 7.88 44.20
N LEU A 55 4.69 6.61 44.19
CA LEU A 55 3.64 6.14 43.28
C LEU A 55 2.27 6.74 43.62
N TRP A 56 1.93 6.87 44.90
CA TRP A 56 0.73 7.59 45.34
C TRP A 56 0.67 8.99 44.73
N SER A 57 1.76 9.75 44.86
CA SER A 57 1.86 11.12 44.37
C SER A 57 1.77 11.25 42.84
N GLN A 58 2.00 10.15 42.11
CA GLN A 58 1.84 10.08 40.65
C GLN A 58 0.45 9.63 40.21
N THR A 59 -0.31 8.96 41.09
CA THR A 59 -1.54 8.25 40.72
C THR A 59 -2.69 9.24 40.48
N PRO A 60 -3.38 9.18 39.33
CA PRO A 60 -4.62 9.93 39.15
C PRO A 60 -5.72 9.35 40.04
N LEU A 61 -6.27 10.13 40.97
CA LEU A 61 -7.29 9.66 41.90
C LEU A 61 -8.68 9.95 41.36
N VAL A 62 -9.52 8.92 41.26
CA VAL A 62 -10.89 9.01 40.73
C VAL A 62 -11.74 9.91 41.63
N ARG A 63 -11.55 9.85 42.95
CA ARG A 63 -12.23 10.72 43.93
C ARG A 63 -11.90 12.20 43.78
N LEU A 64 -10.82 12.54 43.08
CA LEU A 64 -10.34 13.90 42.84
C LEU A 64 -10.43 14.27 41.36
N ASP A 65 -11.37 13.69 40.61
CA ASP A 65 -11.53 13.94 39.16
C ASP A 65 -10.21 13.75 38.39
N PHE A 66 -9.48 12.69 38.73
CA PHE A 66 -8.18 12.28 38.18
C PHE A 66 -7.00 13.21 38.53
N ALA A 67 -7.19 14.20 39.39
CA ALA A 67 -6.08 14.97 39.94
C ALA A 67 -5.16 14.10 40.81
N ARG A 68 -3.88 14.47 40.85
CA ARG A 68 -2.87 13.85 41.70
C ARG A 68 -2.83 14.51 43.07
N GLU A 69 -2.66 13.70 44.11
CA GLU A 69 -2.42 14.19 45.48
C GLU A 69 -0.91 14.13 45.78
N SER A 70 -0.19 15.19 45.45
CA SER A 70 1.26 15.25 45.67
C SER A 70 1.60 15.39 47.15
N LEU A 71 2.32 14.41 47.69
CA LEU A 71 2.80 14.44 49.08
C LEU A 71 4.05 15.30 49.19
N ALA A 72 4.09 16.19 50.18
CA ALA A 72 5.30 16.92 50.52
C ALA A 72 6.33 15.96 51.17
N PRO A 73 7.56 15.84 50.63
CA PRO A 73 8.57 14.98 51.21
C PRO A 73 8.96 15.50 52.61
N PRO A 74 9.02 14.64 53.65
CA PRO A 74 9.38 15.07 54.99
C PRO A 74 10.80 15.65 55.07
N GLY A 75 10.99 16.66 55.92
CA GLY A 75 12.32 17.14 56.28
C GLY A 75 13.17 16.05 56.96
N ARG A 76 14.51 16.15 56.86
CA ARG A 76 15.44 15.10 57.34
C ARG A 76 15.18 14.59 58.77
N ASN A 77 14.69 15.43 59.68
CA ASN A 77 14.43 15.07 61.08
C ASN A 77 12.95 14.86 61.42
N GLU A 78 12.05 15.03 60.45
CA GLU A 78 10.61 14.83 60.62
C GLU A 78 10.24 13.35 60.60
N PRO A 79 9.08 12.96 61.13
CA PRO A 79 8.56 11.61 60.99
C PRO A 79 8.47 11.21 59.51
N CYS A 80 8.84 9.96 59.21
CA CYS A 80 8.77 9.43 57.86
C CYS A 80 7.32 9.29 57.39
N TRP A 81 7.05 9.64 56.13
CA TRP A 81 5.73 9.50 55.48
C TRP A 81 5.24 8.06 55.30
N CYS A 82 6.08 7.06 55.60
CA CYS A 82 5.71 5.66 55.52
C CYS A 82 5.06 5.13 56.80
N ASP A 83 4.72 5.98 57.76
CA ASP A 83 4.10 5.60 59.04
C ASP A 83 4.95 4.70 59.97
N SER A 84 6.25 4.52 59.67
CA SER A 84 7.18 3.75 60.53
C SER A 84 7.49 4.40 61.89
N GLY A 85 7.07 5.64 62.12
CA GLY A 85 7.40 6.44 63.32
C GLY A 85 8.89 6.86 63.44
N ARG A 86 9.75 6.46 62.50
CA ARG A 86 11.18 6.82 62.47
C ARG A 86 11.40 8.19 61.83
N LYS A 87 12.54 8.84 62.11
CA LYS A 87 12.97 10.06 61.39
C LYS A 87 13.24 9.72 59.92
N TYR A 88 12.85 10.59 58.99
CA TYR A 88 13.00 10.35 57.55
C TYR A 88 14.42 9.92 57.14
N LYS A 89 15.45 10.65 57.62
CA LYS A 89 16.88 10.32 57.38
C LYS A 89 17.34 8.93 57.88
N GLN A 90 16.55 8.29 58.73
CA GLN A 90 16.81 6.97 59.32
C GLN A 90 15.90 5.89 58.73
N CYS A 91 15.05 6.23 57.78
CA CYS A 91 14.06 5.36 57.15
C CYS A 91 14.15 5.49 55.61
N CYS A 92 13.09 5.90 54.92
CA CYS A 92 13.01 5.91 53.46
C CYS A 92 14.11 6.73 52.76
N ASP A 93 14.68 7.76 53.39
CA ASP A 93 15.81 8.56 52.83
C ASP A 93 17.09 7.72 52.59
N LYS A 94 17.21 6.57 53.25
CA LYS A 94 18.35 5.64 53.04
C LYS A 94 18.16 4.71 51.85
N VAL A 95 16.93 4.58 51.35
CA VAL A 95 16.61 3.70 50.24
C VAL A 95 16.91 4.45 48.95
N GLN A 96 17.89 3.95 48.19
CA GLN A 96 18.17 4.50 46.87
C GLN A 96 17.17 3.93 45.87
N LEU A 97 16.19 4.74 45.50
CA LEU A 97 15.28 4.43 44.41
C LEU A 97 15.95 4.82 43.08
N PRO A 98 16.02 3.92 42.10
CA PRO A 98 16.29 4.30 40.72
C PRO A 98 15.23 5.28 40.20
N ALA A 99 15.51 5.93 39.06
CA ALA A 99 14.56 6.86 38.46
C ALA A 99 13.21 6.16 38.16
N ILE A 100 12.12 6.78 38.60
CA ILE A 100 10.75 6.31 38.35
C ILE A 100 10.11 7.32 37.39
N PRO A 101 9.61 6.89 36.22
CA PRO A 101 8.93 7.78 35.29
C PRO A 101 7.71 8.44 35.95
N ASP A 102 7.54 9.73 35.77
CA ASP A 102 6.49 10.54 36.41
C ASP A 102 5.08 10.28 35.87
N HIS A 103 5.00 9.67 34.69
CA HIS A 103 3.78 9.31 33.97
C HIS A 103 3.40 7.83 34.17
N LEU A 104 4.22 7.03 34.87
CA LEU A 104 4.02 5.58 35.04
C LEU A 104 2.62 5.24 35.56
N MET A 105 2.21 5.86 36.67
CA MET A 105 0.91 5.56 37.28
C MET A 105 -0.27 6.04 36.42
N TRP A 106 -0.08 7.08 35.60
CA TRP A 106 -1.07 7.49 34.61
C TRP A 106 -1.18 6.46 33.49
N MET A 107 -0.06 5.97 32.94
CA MET A 107 -0.04 4.92 31.92
C MET A 107 -0.75 3.65 32.41
N LEU A 108 -0.43 3.18 33.63
CA LEU A 108 -1.08 2.02 34.23
C LEU A 108 -2.58 2.26 34.50
N SER A 109 -2.95 3.43 35.03
CA SER A 109 -4.35 3.78 35.28
C SER A 109 -5.15 3.84 33.99
N LEU A 110 -4.57 4.42 32.93
CA LEU A 110 -5.18 4.44 31.62
C LEU A 110 -5.45 3.01 31.20
N ARG A 111 -4.49 2.07 31.27
CA ARG A 111 -4.66 0.64 30.90
C ARG A 111 -5.85 -0.03 31.59
N GLU A 112 -6.14 0.33 32.83
CA GLU A 112 -7.24 -0.26 33.61
C GLU A 112 -8.60 0.42 33.40
N PHE A 113 -8.64 1.73 33.16
CA PHE A 113 -9.91 2.45 33.03
C PHE A 113 -10.74 1.94 31.84
N LYS A 114 -12.05 1.79 32.06
CA LYS A 114 -13.01 1.29 31.06
C LYS A 114 -14.23 2.19 30.97
N GLY A 115 -14.91 2.16 29.82
CA GLY A 115 -16.21 2.83 29.62
C GLY A 115 -16.16 4.32 29.93
N GLU A 116 -17.13 4.79 30.72
CA GLU A 116 -17.28 6.21 31.07
C GLU A 116 -16.11 6.75 31.90
N GLN A 117 -15.44 5.90 32.70
CA GLN A 117 -14.29 6.34 33.50
C GLN A 117 -13.10 6.70 32.61
N LEU A 118 -12.83 5.91 31.57
CA LEU A 118 -11.79 6.22 30.60
C LEU A 118 -12.11 7.53 29.87
N LYS A 119 -13.34 7.69 29.40
CA LYS A 119 -13.76 8.93 28.73
C LYS A 119 -13.60 10.15 29.63
N ALA A 120 -14.01 10.04 30.89
CA ALA A 120 -13.86 11.12 31.86
C ALA A 120 -12.38 11.44 32.15
N ALA A 121 -11.53 10.41 32.25
CA ALA A 121 -10.09 10.59 32.44
C ALA A 121 -9.44 11.32 31.26
N LEU A 122 -9.77 10.94 30.02
CA LEU A 122 -9.26 11.59 28.81
C LEU A 122 -9.79 13.03 28.70
N ALA A 123 -11.09 13.24 28.95
CA ALA A 123 -11.72 14.57 28.92
C ALA A 123 -11.19 15.53 30.01
N SER A 124 -10.57 15.01 31.08
CA SER A 124 -9.94 15.84 32.12
C SER A 124 -8.76 16.65 31.59
N GLY A 125 -8.10 16.20 30.51
CA GLY A 125 -6.88 16.82 29.98
C GLY A 125 -5.66 16.75 30.92
N LEU A 126 -5.73 15.98 32.02
CA LEU A 126 -4.66 15.86 33.02
C LEU A 126 -3.66 14.75 32.70
N ALA A 127 -3.99 13.85 31.76
CA ALA A 127 -3.14 12.75 31.35
C ALA A 127 -1.88 13.28 30.64
N PRO A 128 -0.66 12.92 31.10
CA PRO A 128 0.57 13.30 30.40
C PRO A 128 0.62 12.70 28.99
N ALA A 129 1.18 13.43 28.03
CA ALA A 129 1.29 12.97 26.64
C ALA A 129 2.05 11.65 26.51
N GLN A 130 3.14 11.48 27.28
CA GLN A 130 3.89 10.21 27.32
C GLN A 130 3.04 9.03 27.83
N ALA A 131 2.17 9.25 28.83
CA ALA A 131 1.27 8.20 29.31
C ALA A 131 0.23 7.81 28.26
N LEU A 132 -0.31 8.78 27.52
CA LEU A 132 -1.27 8.52 26.45
C LEU A 132 -0.60 7.72 25.32
N LEU A 133 0.61 8.11 24.89
CA LEU A 133 1.38 7.40 23.88
C LEU A 133 1.61 5.95 24.29
N GLU A 134 2.22 5.69 25.45
CA GLU A 134 2.53 4.33 25.91
C GLU A 134 1.26 3.50 26.13
N ALA A 135 0.24 4.06 26.79
CA ALA A 135 -1.00 3.32 27.06
C ALA A 135 -1.78 3.01 25.77
N GLY A 136 -1.72 3.88 24.76
CA GLY A 136 -2.36 3.66 23.48
C GLY A 136 -1.64 2.58 22.67
N LEU A 137 -0.31 2.62 22.60
CA LEU A 137 0.52 1.58 21.94
C LEU A 137 0.25 0.20 22.55
N ILE A 138 0.35 0.08 23.88
CA ILE A 138 0.08 -1.18 24.60
C ILE A 138 -1.37 -1.66 24.36
N SER A 139 -2.33 -0.73 24.29
CA SER A 139 -3.74 -1.08 24.04
C SER A 139 -3.94 -1.66 22.63
N ALA A 140 -3.21 -1.15 21.63
CA ALA A 140 -3.24 -1.68 20.27
C ALA A 140 -2.61 -3.07 20.18
N GLU A 141 -1.42 -3.26 20.77
CA GLU A 141 -0.74 -4.56 20.86
C GLU A 141 -1.61 -5.62 21.55
N SER A 142 -2.41 -5.22 22.54
CA SER A 142 -3.35 -6.09 23.25
C SER A 142 -4.65 -6.36 22.48
N GLY A 143 -4.79 -5.90 21.23
CA GLY A 143 -5.99 -6.07 20.41
C GLY A 143 -7.17 -5.14 20.75
N ASN A 144 -7.01 -4.22 21.70
CA ASN A 144 -8.08 -3.31 22.15
C ASN A 144 -8.15 -2.06 21.25
N ARG A 145 -8.36 -2.24 19.94
CA ARG A 145 -8.29 -1.20 18.90
C ARG A 145 -9.16 0.04 19.18
N GLY A 146 -10.40 -0.15 19.59
CA GLY A 146 -11.31 0.97 19.88
C GLY A 146 -10.86 1.83 21.07
N ARG A 147 -10.16 1.23 22.03
CA ARG A 147 -9.59 1.93 23.19
C ARG A 147 -8.29 2.64 22.82
N ALA A 148 -7.43 1.98 22.05
CA ALA A 148 -6.21 2.59 21.51
C ALA A 148 -6.56 3.87 20.72
N GLN A 149 -7.59 3.80 19.86
CA GLN A 149 -8.08 4.96 19.11
C GLN A 149 -8.47 6.12 20.03
N GLN A 150 -9.28 5.88 21.07
CA GLN A 150 -9.71 6.97 21.98
C GLN A 150 -8.54 7.64 22.69
N ILE A 151 -7.54 6.87 23.10
CA ILE A 151 -6.35 7.37 23.79
C ILE A 151 -5.47 8.16 22.83
N MET A 152 -5.27 7.66 21.61
CA MET A 152 -4.48 8.35 20.58
C MET A 152 -5.19 9.62 20.09
N GLU A 153 -6.52 9.61 19.93
CA GLU A 153 -7.30 10.81 19.65
C GLU A 153 -7.04 11.88 20.72
N ALA A 154 -7.05 11.50 22.01
CA ALA A 154 -6.76 12.44 23.10
C ALA A 154 -5.30 12.96 23.10
N LEU A 155 -4.34 12.17 22.62
CA LEU A 155 -2.95 12.61 22.46
C LEU A 155 -2.82 13.71 21.40
N PHE A 156 -3.49 13.56 20.25
CA PHE A 156 -3.38 14.48 19.11
C PHE A 156 -4.41 15.62 19.11
N ASP A 157 -5.43 15.58 19.97
CA ASP A 157 -6.40 16.67 20.16
C ASP A 157 -5.79 17.91 20.86
N THR A 158 -4.51 17.84 21.27
CA THR A 158 -3.80 18.99 21.83
C THR A 158 -3.56 20.09 20.80
N SER A 159 -3.70 21.35 21.22
CA SER A 159 -3.46 22.52 20.35
C SER A 159 -1.99 22.84 20.12
N ASP A 160 -1.08 22.29 20.93
CA ASP A 160 0.36 22.57 20.88
C ASP A 160 1.16 21.27 20.70
N TRP A 161 1.40 20.91 19.45
CA TRP A 161 2.15 19.69 19.10
C TRP A 161 3.66 19.79 19.31
N SER A 162 4.17 20.98 19.65
CA SER A 162 5.58 21.13 20.04
C SER A 162 5.91 20.46 21.37
N ARG A 163 4.88 20.11 22.16
CA ARG A 163 5.00 19.44 23.46
C ARG A 163 4.79 17.94 23.38
N LEU A 164 4.52 17.40 22.19
CA LEU A 164 4.42 15.97 22.01
C LEU A 164 5.77 15.30 22.32
N PRO A 165 5.76 14.06 22.82
CA PRO A 165 6.97 13.26 22.93
C PRO A 165 7.70 13.20 21.59
N GLU A 166 9.03 13.19 21.60
CA GLU A 166 9.82 13.01 20.39
C GLU A 166 9.47 11.69 19.67
N GLN A 167 9.02 10.69 20.43
CA GLN A 167 8.58 9.38 19.93
C GLN A 167 7.08 9.33 19.59
N ALA A 168 6.44 10.46 19.30
CA ALA A 168 5.01 10.47 18.97
C ALA A 168 4.68 9.93 17.57
N GLU A 169 5.69 9.74 16.70
CA GLU A 169 5.55 9.22 15.34
C GLU A 169 4.84 7.84 15.28
N PRO A 170 5.28 6.78 16.01
CA PRO A 170 4.55 5.51 16.04
C PRO A 170 3.09 5.64 16.52
N GLY A 171 2.81 6.57 17.44
CA GLY A 171 1.44 6.83 17.90
C GLY A 171 0.58 7.49 16.82
N PHE A 172 1.20 8.32 15.98
CA PHE A 172 0.54 8.98 14.85
C PHE A 172 0.19 7.98 13.75
N GLU A 173 1.15 7.15 13.34
CA GLU A 173 0.94 6.07 12.35
C GLU A 173 -0.15 5.12 12.81
N LEU A 174 -0.09 4.65 14.06
CA LEU A 174 -1.12 3.81 14.66
C LEU A 174 -2.52 4.44 14.58
N LEU A 175 -2.65 5.75 14.79
CA LEU A 175 -3.95 6.41 14.69
C LEU A 175 -4.47 6.46 13.24
N LEU A 176 -3.58 6.68 12.26
CA LEU A 176 -3.93 6.62 10.84
C LEU A 176 -4.40 5.23 10.43
N ASP A 177 -3.74 4.19 10.92
CA ASP A 177 -4.10 2.79 10.67
C ASP A 177 -5.44 2.44 11.31
N LEU A 178 -5.65 2.81 12.58
CA LEU A 178 -6.92 2.61 13.27
C LEU A 178 -8.09 3.34 12.58
N TYR A 179 -7.85 4.50 11.98
CA TYR A 179 -8.85 5.17 11.16
C TYR A 179 -9.11 4.45 9.85
N GLN A 180 -8.07 3.93 9.18
CA GLN A 180 -8.20 3.18 7.94
C GLN A 180 -9.03 1.91 8.17
N GLU A 181 -8.62 1.06 9.12
CA GLU A 181 -9.26 -0.21 9.44
C GLU A 181 -10.74 -0.08 9.81
N ARG A 182 -11.12 1.06 10.42
CA ARG A 182 -12.48 1.32 10.88
C ARG A 182 -13.30 2.19 9.92
N GLY A 183 -12.75 2.53 8.76
CA GLY A 183 -13.43 3.33 7.73
C GLY A 183 -13.62 4.81 8.07
N PHE A 184 -12.85 5.38 9.00
CA PHE A 184 -12.91 6.80 9.38
C PHE A 184 -12.12 7.72 8.44
N THR A 185 -12.38 7.63 7.13
CA THR A 185 -11.67 8.37 6.07
C THR A 185 -11.63 9.88 6.29
N ARG A 186 -12.75 10.49 6.71
CA ARG A 186 -12.81 11.93 6.97
C ARG A 186 -11.93 12.37 8.15
N LYS A 187 -11.88 11.59 9.23
CA LYS A 187 -11.03 11.91 10.39
C LYS A 187 -9.55 11.79 10.02
N LYS A 188 -9.19 10.74 9.27
CA LYS A 188 -7.84 10.54 8.74
C LYS A 188 -7.38 11.73 7.88
N ALA A 189 -8.21 12.15 6.92
CA ALA A 189 -7.89 13.29 6.06
C ALA A 189 -7.71 14.60 6.85
N LEU A 190 -8.62 14.90 7.77
CA LEU A 190 -8.52 16.11 8.61
C LEU A 190 -7.24 16.10 9.47
N LEU A 191 -6.91 14.97 10.08
CA LEU A 191 -5.70 14.85 10.88
C LEU A 191 -4.44 15.07 10.03
N LEU A 192 -4.36 14.44 8.84
CA LEU A 192 -3.25 14.64 7.91
C LEU A 192 -3.12 16.12 7.48
N ASP A 193 -4.22 16.77 7.11
CA ASP A 193 -4.23 18.17 6.71
C ASP A 193 -3.74 19.09 7.84
N GLU A 194 -4.23 18.89 9.07
CA GLU A 194 -3.77 19.63 10.24
C GLU A 194 -2.28 19.43 10.50
N VAL A 195 -1.77 18.21 10.33
CA VAL A 195 -0.33 17.94 10.48
C VAL A 195 0.49 18.69 9.47
N LEU A 196 0.10 18.64 8.20
CA LEU A 196 0.82 19.30 7.13
C LEU A 196 0.85 20.82 7.31
N GLU A 197 -0.22 21.41 7.85
CA GLU A 197 -0.34 22.85 8.07
C GLU A 197 0.47 23.34 9.28
N ARG A 198 0.34 22.68 10.44
CA ARG A 198 0.85 23.21 11.73
C ARG A 198 1.71 22.23 12.53
N GLY A 199 1.94 21.02 12.03
CA GLY A 199 2.69 19.99 12.75
C GLY A 199 4.20 20.22 12.80
N PRO A 200 4.89 19.62 13.78
CA PRO A 200 6.36 19.60 13.83
C PRO A 200 6.94 18.84 12.62
N ALA A 201 8.24 19.02 12.35
CA ALA A 201 8.89 18.47 11.17
C ALA A 201 8.80 16.94 11.05
N PHE A 202 8.94 16.20 12.17
CA PHE A 202 8.86 14.74 12.17
C PHE A 202 7.46 14.24 11.77
N LEU A 203 6.39 14.74 12.39
CA LEU A 203 5.02 14.37 12.02
C LEU A 203 4.67 14.80 10.58
N ARG A 204 5.13 15.97 10.14
CA ARG A 204 4.92 16.41 8.75
C ARG A 204 5.62 15.50 7.75
N GLY A 205 6.81 15.01 8.07
CA GLY A 205 7.52 14.06 7.23
C GLY A 205 6.71 12.77 7.07
N VAL A 206 6.29 12.15 8.16
CA VAL A 206 5.45 10.94 8.17
C VAL A 206 4.15 11.15 7.39
N ALA A 207 3.47 12.29 7.60
CA ALA A 207 2.26 12.62 6.85
C ALA A 207 2.51 12.76 5.34
N LEU A 208 3.65 13.34 4.94
CA LEU A 208 4.04 13.46 3.54
C LEU A 208 4.41 12.10 2.94
N GLU A 209 5.09 11.24 3.70
CA GLU A 209 5.42 9.86 3.30
C GLU A 209 4.14 9.06 3.03
N HIS A 210 3.15 9.11 3.94
CA HIS A 210 1.82 8.53 3.72
C HIS A 210 1.11 9.12 2.49
N GLN A 211 1.19 10.45 2.26
CA GLN A 211 0.62 11.05 1.04
C GLN A 211 1.29 10.54 -0.23
N CYS A 212 2.62 10.31 -0.21
CA CYS A 212 3.32 9.74 -1.35
C CYS A 212 2.78 8.35 -1.67
N LEU A 213 2.67 7.47 -0.67
CA LEU A 213 2.15 6.12 -0.83
C LEU A 213 0.70 6.12 -1.32
N LEU A 214 -0.17 6.95 -0.73
CA LEU A 214 -1.56 7.09 -1.17
C LEU A 214 -1.65 7.52 -2.65
N HIS A 215 -0.82 8.49 -3.06
CA HIS A 215 -0.81 8.93 -4.45
C HIS A 215 -0.26 7.86 -5.40
N LEU A 216 0.75 7.08 -4.98
CA LEU A 216 1.24 5.92 -5.72
C LEU A 216 0.16 4.85 -5.89
N ASP A 217 -0.59 4.52 -4.83
CA ASP A 217 -1.69 3.55 -4.89
C ASP A 217 -2.81 4.00 -5.85
N SER A 218 -3.07 5.31 -5.91
CA SER A 218 -4.05 5.91 -6.83
C SER A 218 -3.51 6.20 -8.24
N ASP A 219 -2.25 5.83 -8.51
CA ASP A 219 -1.54 6.09 -9.77
C ASP A 219 -1.38 7.58 -10.15
N ASP A 220 -1.54 8.50 -9.20
CA ASP A 220 -1.28 9.93 -9.38
C ASP A 220 0.20 10.25 -9.18
N LEU A 221 1.03 9.82 -10.13
CA LEU A 221 2.49 10.00 -10.09
C LEU A 221 2.92 11.47 -9.97
N GLY A 222 2.13 12.38 -10.55
CA GLY A 222 2.39 13.83 -10.47
C GLY A 222 2.28 14.35 -9.04
N SER A 223 1.19 14.00 -8.35
CA SER A 223 1.01 14.36 -6.94
C SER A 223 1.97 13.61 -6.03
N ALA A 224 2.25 12.33 -6.30
CA ALA A 224 3.24 11.53 -5.57
C ALA A 224 4.64 12.19 -5.61
N ARG A 225 5.10 12.62 -6.79
CA ARG A 225 6.38 13.34 -6.96
C ARG A 225 6.40 14.66 -6.20
N ALA A 226 5.30 15.43 -6.23
CA ALA A 226 5.20 16.70 -5.52
C ALA A 226 5.23 16.51 -4.00
N ALA A 227 4.53 15.51 -3.48
CA ALA A 227 4.55 15.12 -2.08
C ALA A 227 5.97 14.66 -1.66
N PHE A 228 6.62 13.84 -2.49
CA PHE A 228 7.97 13.33 -2.23
C PHE A 228 9.01 14.45 -2.11
N ILE A 229 8.96 15.45 -3.00
CA ILE A 229 9.88 16.59 -2.94
C ILE A 229 9.69 17.37 -1.63
N ARG A 230 8.44 17.55 -1.17
CA ARG A 230 8.15 18.19 0.12
C ARG A 230 8.64 17.34 1.29
N ALA A 231 8.48 16.02 1.21
CA ALA A 231 8.95 15.07 2.22
C ALA A 231 10.47 15.16 2.38
N GLN A 232 11.21 15.11 1.26
CA GLN A 232 12.67 15.24 1.22
C GLN A 232 13.17 16.58 1.76
N GLN A 233 12.45 17.68 1.53
CA GLN A 233 12.79 18.98 2.12
C GLN A 233 12.56 19.03 3.64
N THR A 234 11.61 18.25 4.14
CA THR A 234 11.21 18.24 5.55
C THR A 234 12.09 17.29 6.37
N LEU A 235 12.34 16.08 5.88
CA LEU A 235 13.16 15.04 6.51
C LEU A 235 14.22 14.50 5.52
N PRO A 236 15.29 15.25 5.24
CA PRO A 236 16.25 14.91 4.18
C PRO A 236 17.08 13.63 4.43
N ASP A 237 17.05 13.11 5.66
CA ASP A 237 17.81 11.94 6.09
C ASP A 237 16.90 10.78 6.54
N SER A 238 15.58 10.85 6.28
CA SER A 238 14.66 9.74 6.52
C SER A 238 15.01 8.55 5.62
N PRO A 239 15.28 7.34 6.18
CA PRO A 239 15.49 6.14 5.38
C PRO A 239 14.29 5.76 4.53
N THR A 240 13.08 6.11 4.97
CA THR A 240 11.83 5.83 4.26
C THR A 240 11.79 6.44 2.87
N LEU A 241 12.39 7.61 2.70
CA LEU A 241 12.48 8.28 1.40
C LEU A 241 13.24 7.47 0.36
N ALA A 242 14.18 6.61 0.78
CA ALA A 242 14.96 5.81 -0.16
C ALA A 242 14.07 4.82 -0.93
N TYR A 243 13.16 4.12 -0.24
CA TYR A 243 12.27 3.17 -0.88
C TYR A 243 11.11 3.85 -1.59
N ILE A 244 10.54 4.95 -1.04
CA ILE A 244 9.50 5.73 -1.74
C ILE A 244 10.03 6.28 -3.06
N GLU A 245 11.28 6.79 -3.09
CA GLU A 245 11.90 7.26 -4.33
C GLU A 245 12.07 6.12 -5.35
N ALA A 246 12.51 4.94 -4.89
CA ALA A 246 12.63 3.77 -5.75
C ALA A 246 11.26 3.34 -6.33
N MET A 247 10.22 3.26 -5.49
CA MET A 247 8.85 2.95 -5.94
C MET A 247 8.36 3.96 -6.98
N LEU A 248 8.55 5.26 -6.73
CA LEU A 248 8.13 6.33 -7.65
C LEU A 248 8.83 6.20 -9.01
N LEU A 249 10.15 6.02 -9.01
CA LEU A 249 10.93 5.88 -10.26
C LEU A 249 10.57 4.61 -11.02
N LEU A 250 10.28 3.52 -10.32
CA LEU A 250 9.80 2.28 -10.95
C LEU A 250 8.43 2.45 -11.60
N HIS A 251 7.49 3.14 -10.96
CA HIS A 251 6.19 3.48 -11.57
C HIS A 251 6.37 4.40 -12.79
N GLU A 252 7.32 5.33 -12.74
CA GLU A 252 7.65 6.19 -13.88
C GLU A 252 8.35 5.42 -15.03
N GLY A 253 8.75 4.16 -14.82
CA GLY A 253 9.44 3.32 -15.79
C GLY A 253 10.94 3.64 -15.92
N GLN A 254 11.58 4.05 -14.83
CA GLN A 254 13.00 4.45 -14.77
C GLN A 254 13.79 3.54 -13.81
N PRO A 255 13.95 2.24 -14.11
CA PRO A 255 14.59 1.28 -13.20
C PRO A 255 16.08 1.55 -12.96
N GLU A 256 16.80 2.05 -13.98
CA GLU A 256 18.22 2.41 -13.84
C GLU A 256 18.40 3.60 -12.88
N GLU A 257 17.56 4.63 -13.02
CA GLU A 257 17.58 5.79 -12.12
C GLU A 257 17.19 5.38 -10.70
N ALA A 258 16.21 4.47 -10.54
CA ALA A 258 15.84 3.92 -9.23
C ALA A 258 17.04 3.28 -8.53
N GLN A 259 17.84 2.48 -9.25
CA GLN A 259 19.03 1.83 -8.71
C GLN A 259 20.12 2.85 -8.33
N ASP A 260 20.38 3.84 -9.19
CA ASP A 260 21.37 4.87 -8.92
C ASP A 260 20.99 5.75 -7.71
N ARG A 261 19.70 6.10 -7.60
CA ARG A 261 19.17 6.84 -6.43
C ARG A 261 19.23 6.00 -5.17
N ALA A 262 18.89 4.72 -5.21
CA ALA A 262 19.03 3.80 -4.08
C ALA A 262 20.50 3.68 -3.61
N ARG A 263 21.46 3.55 -4.53
CA ARG A 263 22.90 3.57 -4.22
C ARG A 263 23.35 4.87 -3.56
N PHE A 264 22.82 6.00 -4.01
CA PHE A 264 23.08 7.29 -3.38
C PHE A 264 22.59 7.31 -1.93
N TRP A 265 21.35 6.87 -1.68
CA TRP A 265 20.78 6.79 -0.34
C TRP A 265 21.58 5.87 0.58
N TRP A 266 21.88 4.66 0.12
CA TRP A 266 22.68 3.71 0.88
C TRP A 266 24.05 4.30 1.28
N ARG A 267 24.79 4.95 0.36
CA ARG A 267 26.08 5.61 0.67
C ARG A 267 25.95 6.77 1.65
N ARG A 268 24.82 7.47 1.65
CA ARG A 268 24.55 8.60 2.56
C ARG A 268 24.20 8.10 3.95
N LEU A 269 23.27 7.14 4.03
CA LEU A 269 22.68 6.62 5.25
C LEU A 269 23.61 5.65 5.99
N SER A 270 24.39 4.83 5.29
CA SER A 270 25.39 3.92 5.89
C SER A 270 26.48 4.61 6.74
N LYS A 271 26.63 5.93 6.63
CA LYS A 271 27.58 6.71 7.44
C LYS A 271 26.97 7.19 8.76
N GLN A 272 25.66 7.07 8.92
CA GLN A 272 24.95 7.45 10.14
C GLN A 272 25.02 6.30 11.15
N LYS A 273 25.05 6.63 12.44
CA LYS A 273 25.20 5.64 13.52
C LYS A 273 23.86 5.14 14.08
N ASP A 274 22.77 5.79 13.70
CA ASP A 274 21.47 5.65 14.34
C ASP A 274 20.49 4.80 13.51
N ILE A 275 20.97 4.17 12.43
CA ILE A 275 20.15 3.32 11.56
C ILE A 275 20.28 1.88 12.02
N GLU A 276 19.14 1.20 12.15
CA GLU A 276 19.09 -0.19 12.55
C GLU A 276 19.79 -1.11 11.53
N PRO A 277 20.49 -2.18 11.98
CA PRO A 277 21.21 -3.07 11.07
C PRO A 277 20.35 -3.68 9.95
N GLY A 278 19.12 -4.10 10.26
CA GLY A 278 18.21 -4.67 9.26
C GLY A 278 17.75 -3.64 8.21
N GLN A 279 17.54 -2.39 8.62
CA GLN A 279 17.21 -1.30 7.69
C GLN A 279 18.41 -0.96 6.78
N LEU A 280 19.63 -1.03 7.29
CA LEU A 280 20.84 -0.86 6.47
C LEU A 280 21.03 -1.99 5.45
N GLU A 281 20.71 -3.24 5.82
CA GLU A 281 20.72 -4.39 4.93
C GLU A 281 19.70 -4.23 3.81
N PHE A 282 18.45 -3.90 4.15
CA PHE A 282 17.41 -3.59 3.17
C PHE A 282 17.82 -2.47 2.20
N LEU A 283 18.45 -1.39 2.69
CA LEU A 283 18.95 -0.31 1.82
C LEU A 283 20.10 -0.77 0.92
N ALA A 284 20.90 -1.75 1.34
CA ALA A 284 21.96 -2.33 0.54
C ALA A 284 21.36 -3.17 -0.61
N ASP A 285 20.38 -4.01 -0.29
CA ASP A 285 19.66 -4.83 -1.27
C ASP A 285 18.92 -3.96 -2.27
N LEU A 286 18.22 -2.92 -1.79
CA LEU A 286 17.54 -1.94 -2.64
C LEU A 286 18.52 -1.23 -3.59
N ALA A 287 19.76 -0.97 -3.16
CA ALA A 287 20.80 -0.39 -3.99
C ALA A 287 21.39 -1.36 -5.03
N GLU A 288 21.27 -2.67 -4.78
CA GLU A 288 21.68 -3.72 -5.71
C GLU A 288 20.58 -4.03 -6.72
N ASN A 289 19.34 -4.25 -6.28
CA ASN A 289 18.21 -4.53 -7.17
C ASN A 289 16.88 -4.01 -6.58
N PRO A 290 16.48 -2.76 -6.90
CA PRO A 290 15.27 -2.17 -6.36
C PRO A 290 14.00 -3.00 -6.62
N ARG A 291 13.89 -3.61 -7.80
CA ARG A 291 12.71 -4.40 -8.18
C ARG A 291 12.61 -5.66 -7.34
N ALA A 292 13.67 -6.46 -7.29
CA ALA A 292 13.67 -7.71 -6.53
C ALA A 292 13.44 -7.46 -5.03
N THR A 293 14.10 -6.46 -4.46
CA THR A 293 13.96 -6.13 -3.03
C THR A 293 12.54 -5.68 -2.67
N LEU A 294 11.90 -4.84 -3.50
CA LEU A 294 10.52 -4.43 -3.27
C LEU A 294 9.53 -5.58 -3.49
N ALA A 295 9.79 -6.46 -4.45
CA ALA A 295 8.96 -7.65 -4.66
C ALA A 295 9.04 -8.62 -3.49
N GLU A 296 10.24 -8.88 -2.97
CA GLU A 296 10.44 -9.71 -1.79
C GLU A 296 9.77 -9.11 -0.55
N GLN A 297 9.89 -7.79 -0.36
CA GLN A 297 9.18 -7.09 0.72
C GLN A 297 7.66 -7.23 0.58
N MET A 298 7.12 -7.10 -0.63
CA MET A 298 5.69 -7.26 -0.90
C MET A 298 5.21 -8.69 -0.60
N VAL A 299 5.95 -9.71 -1.05
CA VAL A 299 5.65 -11.12 -0.78
C VAL A 299 5.66 -11.42 0.71
N ASN A 300 6.60 -10.84 1.47
CA ASN A 300 6.76 -11.07 2.89
C ASN A 300 5.95 -10.10 3.78
N SER A 301 5.22 -9.15 3.20
CA SER A 301 4.52 -8.10 3.95
C SER A 301 3.33 -8.61 4.77
N ASP A 302 2.65 -9.63 4.26
CA ASP A 302 1.50 -10.26 4.91
C ASP A 302 1.95 -11.62 5.46
N GLU A 303 2.19 -11.68 6.78
CA GLU A 303 2.62 -12.91 7.47
C GLU A 303 1.67 -14.09 7.22
N SER A 304 0.40 -13.83 6.91
CA SER A 304 -0.56 -14.90 6.62
C SER A 304 -0.37 -15.50 5.23
N LEU A 305 0.10 -14.73 4.26
CA LEU A 305 0.22 -15.13 2.85
C LEU A 305 1.67 -15.41 2.42
N SER A 306 2.67 -14.98 3.20
CA SER A 306 4.07 -15.01 2.82
C SER A 306 4.55 -16.39 2.36
N ASP A 307 4.23 -17.43 3.13
CA ASP A 307 4.63 -18.80 2.83
C ASP A 307 4.01 -19.31 1.53
N SER A 308 2.73 -19.00 1.30
CA SER A 308 1.98 -19.44 0.11
C SER A 308 2.45 -18.70 -1.15
N LEU A 309 2.74 -17.40 -1.05
CA LEU A 309 3.29 -16.61 -2.16
C LEU A 309 4.73 -17.02 -2.50
N ALA A 310 5.56 -17.29 -1.49
CA ALA A 310 6.91 -17.81 -1.68
C ALA A 310 6.89 -19.21 -2.31
N ALA A 311 5.96 -20.07 -1.90
CA ALA A 311 5.74 -21.39 -2.52
C ALA A 311 5.32 -21.27 -3.98
N LEU A 312 4.44 -20.31 -4.32
CA LEU A 312 4.03 -20.04 -5.69
C LEU A 312 5.21 -19.54 -6.55
N GLN A 313 6.04 -18.65 -6.01
CA GLN A 313 7.26 -18.21 -6.70
C GLN A 313 8.19 -19.38 -6.97
N ALA A 314 8.47 -20.22 -5.96
CA ALA A 314 9.30 -21.41 -6.13
C ALA A 314 8.69 -22.40 -7.13
N LEU A 315 7.37 -22.53 -7.17
CA LEU A 315 6.66 -23.33 -8.16
C LEU A 315 6.94 -22.86 -9.59
N PHE A 316 6.92 -21.55 -9.83
CA PHE A 316 7.19 -20.98 -11.15
C PHE A 316 8.63 -21.21 -11.64
N GLU A 317 9.59 -21.39 -10.73
CA GLU A 317 10.97 -21.74 -11.10
C GLU A 317 11.12 -23.20 -11.56
N VAL A 318 10.25 -24.10 -11.12
CA VAL A 318 10.37 -25.55 -11.36
C VAL A 318 9.33 -26.12 -12.32
N ILE A 319 8.22 -25.42 -12.55
CA ILE A 319 7.13 -25.93 -13.39
C ILE A 319 7.60 -26.10 -14.84
N GLU A 320 7.31 -27.27 -15.40
CA GLU A 320 7.74 -27.63 -16.76
C GLU A 320 6.95 -26.87 -17.85
N HIS A 321 7.18 -27.20 -19.11
CA HIS A 321 6.45 -26.61 -20.24
C HIS A 321 4.98 -27.05 -20.26
N PRO A 322 4.06 -26.20 -20.71
CA PRO A 322 2.65 -26.54 -20.72
C PRO A 322 2.36 -27.62 -21.78
N PRO A 323 1.28 -28.42 -21.62
CA PRO A 323 0.96 -29.48 -22.55
C PRO A 323 0.47 -28.93 -23.90
N ARG A 324 0.26 -29.86 -24.85
CA ARG A 324 -0.31 -29.52 -26.15
C ARG A 324 -1.77 -29.11 -26.05
N LEU A 325 -2.14 -28.05 -26.77
CA LEU A 325 -3.53 -27.62 -26.91
C LEU A 325 -4.29 -28.54 -27.87
N ALA A 326 -5.55 -28.82 -27.55
CA ALA A 326 -6.49 -29.46 -28.47
C ALA A 326 -7.12 -28.39 -29.37
N LEU A 327 -6.45 -28.12 -30.50
CA LEU A 327 -6.89 -27.14 -31.50
C LEU A 327 -7.55 -27.85 -32.69
N GLU A 328 -8.74 -27.37 -33.08
CA GLU A 328 -9.45 -27.79 -34.28
C GLU A 328 -9.51 -26.62 -35.27
N THR A 329 -9.17 -26.85 -36.54
CA THR A 329 -9.32 -25.81 -37.59
C THR A 329 -10.71 -25.90 -38.21
N GLN A 330 -11.44 -24.78 -38.17
CA GLN A 330 -12.77 -24.64 -38.76
C GLN A 330 -12.71 -24.47 -40.29
N GLN A 331 -13.86 -24.58 -40.96
CA GLN A 331 -13.95 -24.52 -42.42
C GLN A 331 -13.57 -23.15 -43.01
N ASP A 332 -13.75 -22.09 -42.24
CA ASP A 332 -13.40 -20.72 -42.60
C ASP A 332 -11.94 -20.35 -42.27
N GLY A 333 -11.18 -21.29 -41.71
CA GLY A 333 -9.78 -21.11 -41.30
C GLY A 333 -9.61 -20.57 -39.88
N SER A 334 -10.67 -20.36 -39.09
CA SER A 334 -10.53 -20.04 -37.67
C SER A 334 -10.08 -21.26 -36.87
N LEU A 335 -9.45 -21.02 -35.72
CA LEU A 335 -9.03 -22.04 -34.77
C LEU A 335 -10.02 -22.11 -33.62
N LEU A 336 -10.31 -23.33 -33.19
CA LEU A 336 -11.19 -23.64 -32.09
C LEU A 336 -10.42 -24.43 -31.03
N PHE A 337 -10.20 -23.81 -29.87
CA PHE A 337 -9.73 -24.52 -28.69
C PHE A 337 -10.92 -25.16 -27.97
N ARG A 338 -10.75 -26.44 -27.58
CA ARG A 338 -11.71 -27.15 -26.73
C ARG A 338 -11.01 -27.82 -25.55
N GLN A 339 -11.56 -27.64 -24.37
CA GLN A 339 -11.14 -28.41 -23.21
C GLN A 339 -11.47 -29.90 -23.38
N ASN A 340 -10.52 -30.75 -22.98
CA ASN A 340 -10.75 -32.19 -22.93
C ASN A 340 -11.39 -32.61 -21.58
N ALA A 341 -11.84 -33.86 -21.48
CA ALA A 341 -12.53 -34.35 -20.29
C ALA A 341 -11.65 -34.35 -19.03
N GLU A 342 -10.34 -34.54 -19.16
CA GLU A 342 -9.40 -34.50 -18.02
C GLU A 342 -9.24 -33.07 -17.52
N GLN A 343 -9.09 -32.10 -18.43
CA GLN A 343 -9.03 -30.67 -18.13
C GLN A 343 -10.31 -30.18 -17.44
N ALA A 344 -11.48 -30.65 -17.88
CA ALA A 344 -12.76 -30.32 -17.24
C ALA A 344 -12.86 -30.85 -15.80
N VAL A 345 -12.31 -32.04 -15.52
CA VAL A 345 -12.25 -32.59 -14.15
C VAL A 345 -11.33 -31.74 -13.28
N THR A 346 -10.14 -31.41 -13.78
CA THR A 346 -9.18 -30.55 -13.07
C THR A 346 -9.75 -29.16 -12.81
N LEU A 347 -10.44 -28.56 -13.78
CA LEU A 347 -11.15 -27.29 -13.59
C LEU A 347 -12.19 -27.38 -12.47
N GLY A 348 -12.97 -28.46 -12.42
CA GLY A 348 -13.92 -28.67 -11.33
C GLY A 348 -13.28 -28.81 -9.93
N LEU A 349 -12.05 -29.33 -9.85
CA LEU A 349 -11.29 -29.35 -8.59
C LEU A 349 -10.81 -27.95 -8.20
N TRP A 350 -10.35 -27.16 -9.16
CA TRP A 350 -9.98 -25.77 -8.96
C TRP A 350 -11.17 -24.91 -8.52
N GLU A 351 -12.30 -24.99 -9.21
CA GLU A 351 -13.53 -24.25 -8.88
C GLU A 351 -14.12 -24.62 -7.51
N ALA A 352 -13.77 -25.79 -6.96
CA ALA A 352 -14.18 -26.19 -5.63
C ALA A 352 -13.41 -25.46 -4.52
N VAL A 353 -12.21 -24.93 -4.81
CA VAL A 353 -11.34 -24.25 -3.83
C VAL A 353 -11.14 -22.77 -4.15
N PHE A 354 -11.17 -22.39 -5.42
CA PHE A 354 -11.02 -21.01 -5.85
C PHE A 354 -12.33 -20.25 -5.62
N PRO A 355 -12.32 -19.16 -4.84
CA PRO A 355 -13.55 -18.56 -4.34
C PRO A 355 -14.29 -17.72 -5.39
N ALA A 356 -13.62 -17.32 -6.46
CA ALA A 356 -14.15 -16.41 -7.47
C ALA A 356 -14.49 -17.10 -8.79
N ARG A 357 -15.35 -16.47 -9.58
CA ARG A 357 -15.74 -16.88 -10.93
C ARG A 357 -15.45 -15.77 -11.92
N ILE A 358 -15.21 -16.17 -13.16
CA ILE A 358 -15.01 -15.23 -14.27
C ILE A 358 -16.35 -14.58 -14.61
N GLU A 359 -16.39 -13.26 -14.67
CA GLU A 359 -17.54 -12.55 -15.20
C GLU A 359 -17.57 -12.71 -16.73
N GLU A 360 -18.67 -13.25 -17.27
CA GLU A 360 -18.76 -13.49 -18.71
C GLU A 360 -18.86 -12.19 -19.52
N GLU A 361 -19.49 -11.15 -18.94
CA GLU A 361 -19.76 -9.85 -19.58
C GLU A 361 -18.54 -8.92 -19.58
N ALA A 362 -17.51 -9.21 -18.78
CA ALA A 362 -16.29 -8.41 -18.69
C ALA A 362 -15.06 -9.25 -19.08
N ALA A 363 -14.10 -8.62 -19.77
CA ALA A 363 -12.89 -9.31 -20.22
C ALA A 363 -11.96 -9.70 -19.06
N LEU A 364 -11.96 -8.94 -17.96
CA LEU A 364 -10.95 -9.01 -16.89
C LEU A 364 -11.54 -8.92 -15.48
N ALA A 365 -12.80 -9.30 -15.29
CA ALA A 365 -13.42 -9.24 -13.98
C ALA A 365 -13.65 -10.64 -13.40
N LEU A 366 -13.40 -10.71 -12.10
CA LEU A 366 -13.87 -11.77 -11.24
C LEU A 366 -15.08 -11.23 -10.46
N ASP A 367 -16.09 -12.08 -10.23
CA ASP A 367 -17.33 -11.71 -9.54
C ASP A 367 -17.08 -11.22 -8.10
N ILE A 368 -16.03 -11.74 -7.47
CA ILE A 368 -15.48 -11.29 -6.20
C ILE A 368 -13.95 -11.21 -6.29
N ASP A 369 -13.34 -10.39 -5.43
CA ASP A 369 -11.90 -10.42 -5.25
C ASP A 369 -11.50 -11.70 -4.49
N PRO A 370 -10.72 -12.62 -5.09
CA PRO A 370 -10.30 -13.86 -4.43
C PRO A 370 -9.38 -13.63 -3.23
N TRP A 371 -8.79 -12.44 -3.09
CA TRP A 371 -7.96 -12.04 -1.95
C TRP A 371 -8.79 -11.60 -0.74
N ASP A 372 -10.05 -11.19 -0.94
CA ASP A 372 -11.00 -10.82 0.11
C ASP A 372 -11.74 -12.03 0.70
N ALA A 373 -11.42 -13.24 0.22
CA ALA A 373 -11.98 -14.47 0.75
C ALA A 373 -11.62 -14.67 2.23
N GLN A 374 -12.41 -15.49 2.94
CA GLN A 374 -12.21 -15.75 4.37
C GLN A 374 -10.83 -16.36 4.68
N ASP A 375 -10.30 -17.16 3.76
CA ASP A 375 -8.95 -17.71 3.80
C ASP A 375 -8.33 -17.76 2.39
N PRO A 376 -7.61 -16.72 1.96
CA PRO A 376 -6.96 -16.70 0.64
C PRO A 376 -5.79 -17.70 0.52
N ASN A 377 -5.31 -18.30 1.63
CA ASN A 377 -4.28 -19.33 1.54
C ASN A 377 -4.80 -20.65 0.99
N GLU A 378 -6.08 -20.96 1.17
CA GLU A 378 -6.63 -22.27 0.82
C GLU A 378 -6.39 -22.60 -0.66
N TRP A 379 -6.80 -21.71 -1.57
CA TRP A 379 -6.65 -21.96 -3.01
C TRP A 379 -5.19 -21.91 -3.47
N LEU A 380 -4.35 -21.06 -2.86
CA LEU A 380 -2.91 -20.99 -3.17
C LEU A 380 -2.17 -22.26 -2.76
N GLN A 381 -2.43 -22.77 -1.56
CA GLN A 381 -1.80 -23.98 -1.05
C GLN A 381 -2.22 -25.20 -1.86
N GLN A 382 -3.49 -25.30 -2.24
CA GLN A 382 -3.98 -26.39 -3.10
C GLN A 382 -3.34 -26.33 -4.49
N LEU A 383 -3.22 -25.13 -5.09
CA LEU A 383 -2.52 -24.94 -6.36
C LEU A 383 -1.04 -25.37 -6.27
N CYS A 384 -0.35 -24.96 -5.20
CA CYS A 384 1.05 -25.34 -4.99
C CYS A 384 1.23 -26.84 -4.72
N ALA A 385 0.23 -27.50 -4.13
CA ALA A 385 0.22 -28.94 -3.92
C ALA A 385 -0.07 -29.74 -5.20
N SER A 386 -0.78 -29.13 -6.16
CA SER A 386 -1.11 -29.70 -7.48
C SER A 386 -0.68 -28.81 -8.65
N PRO A 387 0.64 -28.71 -8.93
CA PRO A 387 1.20 -27.94 -10.05
C PRO A 387 0.55 -28.21 -11.42
N GLU A 388 0.12 -29.46 -11.65
CA GLU A 388 -0.51 -29.90 -12.88
C GLU A 388 -1.82 -29.16 -13.19
N TRP A 389 -2.43 -28.47 -12.22
CA TRP A 389 -3.61 -27.66 -12.50
C TRP A 389 -3.31 -26.49 -13.45
N LEU A 390 -2.07 -25.98 -13.44
CA LEU A 390 -1.59 -24.94 -14.37
C LEU A 390 -1.44 -25.43 -15.81
N ASP A 391 -1.65 -26.72 -16.09
CA ASP A 391 -1.74 -27.27 -17.44
C ASP A 391 -3.09 -26.95 -18.11
N VAL A 392 -4.07 -26.49 -17.33
CA VAL A 392 -5.41 -26.12 -17.81
C VAL A 392 -5.50 -24.60 -18.04
N PRO A 393 -5.74 -24.12 -19.28
CA PRO A 393 -5.83 -22.69 -19.57
C PRO A 393 -6.80 -21.92 -18.68
N ALA A 394 -7.97 -22.49 -18.34
CA ALA A 394 -8.94 -21.85 -17.45
C ALA A 394 -8.43 -21.67 -16.00
N VAL A 395 -7.61 -22.60 -15.48
CA VAL A 395 -6.98 -22.44 -14.15
C VAL A 395 -5.93 -21.34 -14.19
N CYS A 396 -5.06 -21.35 -15.22
CA CYS A 396 -4.09 -20.28 -15.46
C CYS A 396 -4.78 -18.92 -15.58
N GLN A 397 -5.91 -18.85 -16.27
CA GLN A 397 -6.71 -17.64 -16.40
C GLN A 397 -7.14 -17.11 -15.03
N GLY A 398 -7.74 -17.96 -14.19
CA GLY A 398 -8.18 -17.58 -12.84
C GLY A 398 -7.02 -17.06 -11.99
N LEU A 399 -5.87 -17.75 -12.03
CA LEU A 399 -4.66 -17.32 -11.34
C LEU A 399 -4.13 -15.97 -11.86
N ILE A 400 -4.03 -15.79 -13.17
CA ILE A 400 -3.53 -14.54 -13.78
C ILE A 400 -4.44 -13.37 -13.41
N LEU A 401 -5.76 -13.56 -13.43
CA LEU A 401 -6.71 -12.51 -13.04
C LEU A 401 -6.59 -12.17 -11.55
N ALA A 402 -6.45 -13.17 -10.68
CA ALA A 402 -6.20 -12.95 -9.27
C ALA A 402 -4.87 -12.19 -9.04
N LEU A 403 -3.78 -12.61 -9.70
CA LEU A 403 -2.51 -11.91 -9.57
C LEU A 403 -2.58 -10.48 -10.12
N ALA A 404 -3.28 -10.27 -11.25
CA ALA A 404 -3.48 -8.96 -11.84
C ALA A 404 -4.27 -8.02 -10.92
N SER A 405 -5.31 -8.51 -10.22
CA SER A 405 -6.10 -7.68 -9.31
C SER A 405 -5.28 -7.13 -8.13
N ARG A 406 -4.39 -7.96 -7.56
CA ARG A 406 -3.58 -7.57 -6.39
C ARG A 406 -2.24 -6.92 -6.75
N PHE A 407 -1.57 -7.41 -7.78
CA PHE A 407 -0.18 -7.04 -8.08
C PHE A 407 0.00 -6.34 -9.43
N GLY A 408 -1.04 -6.27 -10.28
CA GLY A 408 -0.92 -5.74 -11.63
C GLY A 408 -0.57 -4.24 -11.70
N SER A 409 -0.88 -3.47 -10.65
CA SER A 409 -0.49 -2.06 -10.55
C SER A 409 0.99 -1.86 -10.18
N LEU A 410 1.66 -2.89 -9.64
CA LEU A 410 2.98 -2.84 -9.03
C LEU A 410 4.07 -3.27 -10.04
N PRO A 411 4.90 -2.34 -10.57
CA PRO A 411 5.84 -2.66 -11.64
C PRO A 411 6.88 -3.72 -11.27
N TRP A 412 7.29 -3.78 -10.01
CA TRP A 412 8.31 -4.72 -9.54
C TRP A 412 7.80 -6.15 -9.37
N MET A 413 6.49 -6.39 -9.38
CA MET A 413 5.92 -7.73 -9.28
C MET A 413 5.90 -8.49 -10.63
N SER A 414 6.18 -7.77 -11.73
CA SER A 414 6.22 -8.33 -13.08
C SER A 414 7.17 -9.52 -13.19
N ASP A 415 8.41 -9.37 -12.72
CA ASP A 415 9.45 -10.40 -12.82
C ASP A 415 9.14 -11.63 -11.95
N THR A 416 8.48 -11.42 -10.81
CA THR A 416 8.16 -12.48 -9.84
C THR A 416 7.02 -13.38 -10.32
N PHE A 417 5.94 -12.81 -10.83
CA PHE A 417 4.72 -13.57 -11.12
C PHE A 417 4.31 -13.58 -12.59
N PHE A 418 4.39 -12.46 -13.30
CA PHE A 418 3.84 -12.36 -14.65
C PHE A 418 4.82 -12.84 -15.74
N VAL A 419 6.12 -12.55 -15.60
CA VAL A 419 7.17 -12.98 -16.54
C VAL A 419 7.28 -14.51 -16.67
N PRO A 420 7.25 -15.30 -15.57
CA PRO A 420 7.25 -16.75 -15.67
C PRO A 420 5.97 -17.30 -16.32
N LEU A 421 4.79 -16.77 -15.94
CA LEU A 421 3.51 -17.16 -16.53
C LEU A 421 3.43 -16.81 -18.01
N ALA A 422 3.95 -15.64 -18.42
CA ALA A 422 4.06 -15.25 -19.82
C ALA A 422 5.01 -16.18 -20.59
N GLN A 423 6.15 -16.58 -20.01
CA GLN A 423 7.09 -17.55 -20.64
C GLN A 423 6.42 -18.89 -20.89
N ARG A 424 5.55 -19.31 -19.98
CA ARG A 424 4.73 -20.51 -20.13
C ARG A 424 3.67 -20.31 -21.20
N PHE A 425 2.93 -19.21 -21.16
CA PHE A 425 1.88 -18.86 -22.13
C PHE A 425 2.42 -18.71 -23.57
N ASP A 426 3.64 -18.21 -23.74
CA ASP A 426 4.33 -18.10 -25.03
C ASP A 426 4.37 -19.46 -25.76
N ARG A 427 4.44 -20.59 -25.03
CA ARG A 427 4.42 -21.93 -25.62
C ARG A 427 3.04 -22.35 -26.13
N TRP A 428 1.97 -21.85 -25.54
CA TRP A 428 0.62 -22.03 -26.08
C TRP A 428 0.42 -21.16 -27.32
N LEU A 429 0.89 -19.92 -27.28
CA LEU A 429 0.87 -19.04 -28.46
C LEU A 429 1.67 -19.63 -29.63
N ASP A 430 2.88 -20.16 -29.38
CA ASP A 430 3.69 -20.82 -30.41
C ASP A 430 2.91 -21.96 -31.10
N GLN A 431 2.10 -22.72 -30.36
CA GLN A 431 1.27 -23.80 -30.91
C GLN A 431 0.10 -23.27 -31.76
N ILE A 432 -0.55 -22.19 -31.32
CA ILE A 432 -1.66 -21.56 -32.03
C ILE A 432 -1.15 -20.93 -33.34
N GLU A 433 -0.03 -20.21 -33.28
CA GLU A 433 0.64 -19.62 -34.45
C GLU A 433 1.08 -20.70 -35.45
N GLN A 434 1.59 -21.84 -34.98
CA GLN A 434 1.96 -22.98 -35.83
C GLN A 434 0.75 -23.65 -36.51
N ALA A 435 -0.43 -23.64 -35.87
CA ALA A 435 -1.66 -24.16 -36.46
C ALA A 435 -2.17 -23.28 -37.61
N GLY A 436 -1.82 -21.98 -37.62
CA GLY A 436 -1.94 -21.11 -38.78
C GLY A 436 -3.37 -20.61 -39.09
N GLY A 437 -4.11 -20.15 -38.08
CA GLY A 437 -5.46 -19.57 -38.24
C GLY A 437 -5.77 -18.52 -37.17
N LEU A 438 -6.93 -17.85 -37.32
CA LEU A 438 -7.40 -16.80 -36.39
C LEU A 438 -8.07 -17.40 -35.15
N LEU A 439 -7.85 -16.81 -33.99
CA LEU A 439 -8.43 -17.21 -32.70
C LEU A 439 -9.55 -16.24 -32.32
N ARG A 440 -10.77 -16.47 -32.82
CA ARG A 440 -11.92 -15.61 -32.51
C ARG A 440 -12.40 -15.79 -31.07
N TRP A 441 -12.87 -14.72 -30.46
CA TRP A 441 -13.33 -14.70 -29.07
C TRP A 441 -14.52 -15.64 -28.81
N GLU A 442 -15.54 -15.60 -29.67
CA GLU A 442 -16.80 -16.36 -29.49
C GLU A 442 -16.67 -17.86 -29.81
N ASP A 443 -15.55 -18.28 -30.42
CA ASP A 443 -15.35 -19.65 -30.88
C ASP A 443 -14.89 -20.56 -29.72
N GLY A 444 -15.79 -21.43 -29.24
CA GLY A 444 -15.46 -22.47 -28.26
C GLY A 444 -14.89 -21.93 -26.96
N ASP A 445 -13.74 -22.46 -26.53
CA ASP A 445 -13.07 -22.06 -25.29
C ASP A 445 -11.96 -21.00 -25.52
N ASN A 446 -11.88 -20.41 -26.72
CA ASN A 446 -10.81 -19.48 -27.11
C ASN A 446 -10.67 -18.27 -26.17
N ALA A 447 -11.79 -17.76 -25.65
CA ALA A 447 -11.81 -16.66 -24.70
C ALA A 447 -10.92 -16.91 -23.47
N GLN A 448 -10.73 -18.17 -23.06
CA GLN A 448 -9.86 -18.50 -21.92
C GLN A 448 -8.40 -18.15 -22.21
N LEU A 449 -7.92 -18.49 -23.41
CA LEU A 449 -6.55 -18.20 -23.85
C LEU A 449 -6.35 -16.70 -24.08
N LEU A 450 -7.34 -16.04 -24.70
CA LEU A 450 -7.30 -14.59 -24.95
C LEU A 450 -7.29 -13.80 -23.62
N ARG A 451 -8.12 -14.19 -22.65
CA ARG A 451 -8.12 -13.59 -21.30
C ARG A 451 -6.83 -13.83 -20.52
N CYS A 452 -6.23 -15.03 -20.62
CA CYS A 452 -4.89 -15.28 -20.09
C CYS A 452 -3.89 -14.26 -20.65
N GLY A 453 -3.89 -14.09 -21.98
CA GLY A 453 -3.03 -13.15 -22.68
C GLY A 453 -3.24 -11.71 -22.21
N LEU A 454 -4.49 -11.25 -22.15
CA LEU A 454 -4.82 -9.88 -21.71
C LEU A 454 -4.41 -9.62 -20.26
N GLY A 455 -4.65 -10.56 -19.34
CA GLY A 455 -4.24 -10.42 -17.94
C GLY A 455 -2.73 -10.33 -17.78
N LEU A 456 -1.96 -11.08 -18.58
CA LEU A 456 -0.50 -10.99 -18.64
C LEU A 456 -0.01 -9.67 -19.24
N VAL A 457 -0.65 -9.18 -20.30
CA VAL A 457 -0.33 -7.87 -20.91
C VAL A 457 -0.46 -6.77 -19.86
N ILE A 458 -1.56 -6.76 -19.09
CA ILE A 458 -1.80 -5.76 -18.05
C ILE A 458 -0.84 -5.91 -16.88
N GLY A 459 -0.64 -7.13 -16.37
CA GLY A 459 0.28 -7.37 -15.26
C GLY A 459 1.74 -7.00 -15.57
N MET A 460 2.14 -7.04 -16.84
CA MET A 460 3.48 -6.64 -17.29
C MET A 460 3.56 -5.19 -17.81
N GLU A 461 2.44 -4.49 -18.01
CA GLU A 461 2.38 -3.19 -18.70
C GLU A 461 3.31 -2.14 -18.06
N ARG A 462 3.47 -2.18 -16.73
CA ARG A 462 4.28 -1.19 -16.00
C ARG A 462 5.71 -1.66 -15.74
N GLY A 463 5.89 -2.95 -15.46
CA GLY A 463 7.18 -3.55 -15.12
C GLY A 463 8.03 -3.91 -16.33
N GLU A 464 7.42 -4.58 -17.31
CA GLU A 464 8.05 -5.20 -18.48
C GLU A 464 7.33 -4.77 -19.77
N ARG A 465 7.31 -3.44 -20.01
CA ARG A 465 6.62 -2.78 -21.15
C ARG A 465 6.90 -3.43 -22.50
N GLU A 466 8.16 -3.65 -22.81
CA GLU A 466 8.57 -4.26 -24.08
C GLU A 466 7.93 -5.63 -24.28
N ARG A 467 7.91 -6.45 -23.22
CA ARG A 467 7.34 -7.78 -23.26
C ARG A 467 5.83 -7.77 -23.31
N SER A 468 5.20 -6.87 -22.54
CA SER A 468 3.77 -6.59 -22.61
C SER A 468 3.36 -6.23 -24.04
N ARG A 469 4.10 -5.33 -24.71
CA ARG A 469 3.86 -4.94 -26.10
C ARG A 469 3.96 -6.12 -27.06
N GLN A 470 5.06 -6.87 -26.98
CA GLN A 470 5.29 -8.02 -27.86
C GLN A 470 4.18 -9.06 -27.73
N LEU A 471 3.72 -9.31 -26.49
CA LEU A 471 2.60 -10.22 -26.23
C LEU A 471 1.29 -9.68 -26.83
N ALA A 472 0.99 -8.40 -26.63
CA ALA A 472 -0.19 -7.75 -27.21
C ALA A 472 -0.18 -7.79 -28.76
N GLU A 473 0.96 -7.53 -29.39
CA GLU A 473 1.13 -7.61 -30.84
C GLU A 473 0.94 -9.04 -31.39
N ARG A 474 1.34 -10.08 -30.64
CA ARG A 474 1.08 -11.47 -31.00
C ARG A 474 -0.41 -11.78 -30.91
N LEU A 475 -1.07 -11.37 -29.84
CA LEU A 475 -2.51 -11.57 -29.64
C LEU A 475 -3.33 -10.87 -30.74
N LEU A 476 -2.99 -9.63 -31.11
CA LEU A 476 -3.65 -8.88 -32.20
C LEU A 476 -3.52 -9.54 -33.58
N LYS A 477 -2.45 -10.32 -33.82
CA LYS A 477 -2.32 -11.10 -35.06
C LYS A 477 -3.23 -12.33 -35.10
N LEU A 478 -3.62 -12.83 -33.92
CA LEU A 478 -4.52 -13.97 -33.77
C LEU A 478 -5.98 -13.53 -33.72
N ASP A 479 -6.26 -12.35 -33.15
CA ASP A 479 -7.58 -11.75 -33.04
C ASP A 479 -7.63 -10.41 -33.81
N GLU A 480 -7.96 -10.49 -35.11
CA GLU A 480 -8.07 -9.30 -35.97
C GLU A 480 -9.19 -8.35 -35.53
N GLU A 481 -10.22 -8.84 -34.84
CA GLU A 481 -11.34 -8.02 -34.36
C GLU A 481 -10.92 -7.12 -33.19
N ASP A 482 -9.82 -7.46 -32.51
CA ASP A 482 -9.36 -6.84 -31.26
C ASP A 482 -10.48 -6.80 -30.23
N SER A 483 -11.01 -7.99 -29.96
CA SER A 483 -12.02 -8.24 -28.93
C SER A 483 -11.53 -7.82 -27.53
N LEU A 484 -10.22 -7.66 -27.37
CA LEU A 484 -9.53 -7.30 -26.13
C LEU A 484 -9.20 -5.81 -25.99
N GLY A 485 -9.37 -5.00 -27.05
CA GLY A 485 -9.02 -3.58 -27.05
C GLY A 485 -7.51 -3.28 -26.92
N LEU A 486 -6.65 -4.19 -27.34
CA LEU A 486 -5.19 -4.10 -27.25
C LEU A 486 -4.58 -3.06 -28.20
N ARG A 487 -5.26 -2.65 -29.28
CA ARG A 487 -4.69 -1.70 -30.24
C ARG A 487 -4.36 -0.35 -29.62
N GLU A 488 -5.22 0.19 -28.76
CA GLU A 488 -4.96 1.47 -28.08
C GLU A 488 -3.75 1.37 -27.14
N LEU A 489 -3.62 0.24 -26.43
CA LEU A 489 -2.48 -0.03 -25.55
C LEU A 489 -1.16 -0.13 -26.34
N VAL A 490 -1.14 -0.89 -27.43
CA VAL A 490 0.05 -1.01 -28.29
C VAL A 490 0.42 0.35 -28.89
N LEU A 491 -0.57 1.13 -29.33
CA LEU A 491 -0.33 2.47 -29.86
C LEU A 491 0.32 3.40 -28.81
N ASP A 492 -0.18 3.42 -27.57
CA ASP A 492 0.42 4.18 -26.49
C ASP A 492 1.88 3.76 -26.27
N GLN A 493 2.14 2.45 -26.13
CA GLN A 493 3.48 1.94 -25.88
C GLN A 493 4.46 2.30 -27.01
N LEU A 494 4.05 2.21 -28.28
CA LEU A 494 4.85 2.66 -29.44
C LEU A 494 5.17 4.15 -29.37
N LEU A 495 4.20 4.99 -28.99
CA LEU A 495 4.41 6.43 -28.81
C LEU A 495 5.37 6.73 -27.66
N ARG A 496 5.30 5.99 -26.54
CA ARG A 496 6.22 6.15 -25.41
C ARG A 496 7.66 5.77 -25.77
N GLU A 497 7.82 4.76 -26.62
CA GLU A 497 9.12 4.32 -27.17
C GLU A 497 9.63 5.22 -28.30
N GLY A 498 8.82 6.18 -28.78
CA GLY A 498 9.18 7.05 -29.89
C GLY A 498 9.14 6.38 -31.27
N ARG A 499 8.51 5.20 -31.39
CA ARG A 499 8.33 4.43 -32.63
C ARG A 499 7.17 4.97 -33.45
N ASN A 500 7.27 6.24 -33.83
CA ASN A 500 6.15 6.99 -34.41
C ASN A 500 5.71 6.45 -35.77
N ASP A 501 6.60 5.90 -36.60
CA ASP A 501 6.22 5.32 -37.90
C ASP A 501 5.32 4.08 -37.74
N GLU A 502 5.62 3.23 -36.75
CA GLU A 502 4.81 2.04 -36.45
C GLU A 502 3.47 2.44 -35.82
N ALA A 503 3.47 3.47 -34.97
CA ALA A 503 2.25 4.04 -34.40
C ALA A 503 1.31 4.57 -35.51
N VAL A 504 1.83 5.28 -36.51
CA VAL A 504 1.04 5.74 -37.67
C VAL A 504 0.48 4.56 -38.45
N THR A 505 1.31 3.55 -38.75
CA THR A 505 0.91 2.37 -39.52
C THR A 505 -0.22 1.61 -38.82
N LEU A 506 -0.10 1.41 -37.50
CA LEU A 506 -1.13 0.75 -36.70
C LEU A 506 -2.45 1.55 -36.69
N ALA A 507 -2.35 2.87 -36.50
CA ALA A 507 -3.53 3.73 -36.47
C ALA A 507 -4.23 3.82 -37.84
N GLU A 508 -3.49 3.98 -38.93
CA GLU A 508 -4.03 3.99 -40.30
C GLU A 508 -4.76 2.68 -40.59
N HIS A 509 -4.16 1.54 -40.25
CA HIS A 509 -4.78 0.23 -40.46
C HIS A 509 -6.08 0.05 -39.64
N ASP A 510 -6.11 0.47 -38.37
CA ASP A 510 -7.33 0.38 -37.55
C ASP A 510 -8.44 1.31 -38.07
N ILE A 511 -8.10 2.54 -38.46
CA ILE A 511 -9.05 3.51 -39.03
C ILE A 511 -9.64 2.97 -40.33
N GLU A 512 -8.81 2.43 -41.22
CA GLU A 512 -9.26 1.83 -42.49
C GLU A 512 -10.20 0.65 -42.25
N ARG A 513 -9.85 -0.24 -41.31
CA ARG A 513 -10.68 -1.40 -40.93
C ARG A 513 -12.04 -0.96 -40.41
N ARG A 514 -12.08 -0.09 -39.39
CA ARG A 514 -13.32 0.40 -38.78
C ARG A 514 -14.21 1.15 -39.78
N ALA A 515 -13.60 1.86 -40.74
CA ALA A 515 -14.34 2.51 -41.81
C ALA A 515 -15.08 1.52 -42.73
N VAL A 516 -14.56 0.29 -42.92
CA VAL A 516 -15.25 -0.76 -43.68
C VAL A 516 -16.52 -1.21 -42.95
N ASP A 517 -16.47 -1.29 -41.62
CA ASP A 517 -17.58 -1.73 -40.78
C ASP A 517 -18.51 -0.58 -40.34
N GLU A 518 -18.32 0.62 -40.91
CA GLU A 518 -19.04 1.85 -40.55
C GLU A 518 -18.92 2.24 -39.05
N GLU A 519 -17.86 1.78 -38.39
CA GLU A 519 -17.56 2.08 -36.99
C GLU A 519 -16.76 3.38 -36.85
N MET A 520 -17.02 4.13 -35.79
CA MET A 520 -16.20 5.31 -35.47
C MET A 520 -14.83 4.87 -34.94
N PRO A 521 -13.73 5.51 -35.38
CA PRO A 521 -12.42 5.31 -34.78
C PRO A 521 -12.40 5.72 -33.31
N LEU A 522 -11.63 4.98 -32.50
CA LEU A 522 -11.43 5.31 -31.09
C LEU A 522 -10.62 6.60 -30.94
N LEU A 523 -10.97 7.42 -29.95
CA LEU A 523 -10.31 8.71 -29.72
C LEU A 523 -8.81 8.55 -29.44
N GLY A 524 -8.40 7.49 -28.72
CA GLY A 524 -7.00 7.21 -28.43
C GLY A 524 -6.21 6.91 -29.70
N ILE A 525 -6.79 6.16 -30.64
CA ILE A 525 -6.18 5.86 -31.95
C ILE A 525 -5.98 7.14 -32.77
N LEU A 526 -7.02 7.96 -32.92
CA LEU A 526 -6.95 9.20 -33.70
C LEU A 526 -5.91 10.16 -33.13
N MET A 527 -5.93 10.38 -31.82
CA MET A 527 -4.99 11.31 -31.19
C MET A 527 -3.56 10.77 -31.12
N GLY A 528 -3.41 9.45 -30.99
CA GLY A 528 -2.11 8.81 -31.11
C GLY A 528 -1.51 9.02 -32.50
N GLN A 529 -2.32 8.90 -33.56
CA GLN A 529 -1.91 9.21 -34.93
C GLN A 529 -1.48 10.67 -35.08
N VAL A 530 -2.26 11.63 -34.56
CA VAL A 530 -1.90 13.07 -34.60
C VAL A 530 -0.55 13.32 -33.95
N LEU A 531 -0.32 12.76 -32.75
CA LEU A 531 0.95 12.92 -32.04
C LEU A 531 2.12 12.30 -32.81
N ALA A 532 1.94 11.10 -33.37
CA ALA A 532 2.96 10.43 -34.16
C ALA A 532 3.32 11.23 -35.43
N LEU A 533 2.32 11.68 -36.20
CA LEU A 533 2.50 12.48 -37.41
C LEU A 533 3.20 13.81 -37.11
N TYR A 534 2.82 14.48 -36.01
CA TYR A 534 3.49 15.69 -35.55
C TYR A 534 4.98 15.43 -35.25
N ARG A 535 5.28 14.37 -34.50
CA ARG A 535 6.68 13.99 -34.14
C ARG A 535 7.52 13.63 -35.36
N LEU A 536 6.90 13.10 -36.43
CA LEU A 536 7.55 12.81 -37.71
C LEU A 536 7.71 14.06 -38.60
N GLY A 537 7.20 15.23 -38.20
CA GLY A 537 7.23 16.46 -38.99
C GLY A 537 6.26 16.45 -40.18
N ARG A 538 5.25 15.57 -40.16
CA ARG A 538 4.19 15.48 -41.17
C ARG A 538 3.03 16.42 -40.82
N ASP A 539 3.33 17.72 -40.70
CA ASP A 539 2.40 18.72 -40.14
C ASP A 539 1.02 18.75 -40.82
N LYS A 540 0.98 18.67 -42.15
CA LYS A 540 -0.29 18.69 -42.91
C LYS A 540 -1.17 17.48 -42.63
N ASP A 541 -0.56 16.31 -42.49
CA ASP A 541 -1.28 15.07 -42.22
C ASP A 541 -1.78 15.08 -40.76
N ALA A 542 -0.96 15.61 -39.83
CA ALA A 542 -1.35 15.82 -38.45
C ALA A 542 -2.52 16.81 -38.31
N GLU A 543 -2.52 17.91 -39.08
CA GLU A 543 -3.64 18.85 -39.14
C GLU A 543 -4.92 18.17 -39.65
N GLN A 544 -4.82 17.36 -40.71
CA GLN A 544 -5.96 16.64 -41.26
C GLN A 544 -6.54 15.63 -40.27
N ALA A 545 -5.69 14.85 -39.60
CA ALA A 545 -6.12 13.91 -38.56
C ALA A 545 -6.74 14.64 -37.35
N LEU A 546 -6.24 15.83 -37.00
CA LEU A 546 -6.78 16.64 -35.91
C LEU A 546 -8.19 17.16 -36.22
N GLU A 547 -8.52 17.46 -37.48
CA GLU A 547 -9.90 17.85 -37.85
C GLU A 547 -10.90 16.71 -37.59
N ILE A 548 -10.51 15.46 -37.87
CA ILE A 548 -11.34 14.27 -37.56
C ILE A 548 -11.57 14.17 -36.04
N VAL A 549 -10.52 14.41 -35.24
CA VAL A 549 -10.64 14.43 -33.77
C VAL A 549 -11.61 15.53 -33.30
N ARG A 550 -11.61 16.70 -33.93
CA ARG A 550 -12.50 17.82 -33.55
C ARG A 550 -13.97 17.48 -33.83
N GLU A 551 -14.23 16.74 -34.89
CA GLU A 551 -15.56 16.22 -35.20
C GLU A 551 -15.99 15.14 -34.21
N ALA A 552 -15.06 14.26 -33.81
CA ALA A 552 -15.33 13.18 -32.86
C ALA A 552 -15.52 13.68 -31.41
N ASN A 553 -14.66 14.57 -30.89
CA ASN A 553 -14.71 15.05 -29.51
C ASN A 553 -14.30 16.53 -29.36
N SER A 554 -15.29 17.42 -29.26
CA SER A 554 -15.08 18.87 -29.16
C SER A 554 -14.41 19.35 -27.86
N HIS A 555 -14.38 18.52 -26.80
CA HIS A 555 -13.85 18.91 -25.49
C HIS A 555 -12.33 18.70 -25.37
N LEU A 556 -11.78 17.81 -26.17
CA LEU A 556 -10.44 17.25 -25.98
C LEU A 556 -9.32 18.29 -26.03
N ILE A 557 -9.23 19.09 -27.10
CA ILE A 557 -8.14 20.07 -27.25
C ILE A 557 -8.10 21.05 -26.07
N SER A 558 -9.28 21.55 -25.66
CA SER A 558 -9.38 22.47 -24.52
C SER A 558 -8.99 21.82 -23.20
N LEU A 559 -9.33 20.54 -23.00
CA LEU A 559 -8.95 19.79 -21.80
C LEU A 559 -7.44 19.47 -21.78
N LEU A 560 -6.87 19.05 -22.91
CA LEU A 560 -5.46 18.68 -23.02
C LEU A 560 -4.52 19.87 -22.76
N LEU A 561 -4.91 21.06 -23.23
CA LEU A 561 -4.17 22.31 -23.03
C LEU A 561 -4.28 22.89 -21.61
N ALA A 562 -5.36 22.60 -20.87
CA ALA A 562 -5.53 23.12 -19.52
C ALA A 562 -4.42 22.61 -18.57
N GLU A 563 -3.93 23.47 -17.69
CA GLU A 563 -2.95 23.06 -16.66
C GLU A 563 -3.64 22.29 -15.53
N HIS A 564 -4.67 22.88 -14.93
CA HIS A 564 -5.42 22.30 -13.81
C HIS A 564 -6.93 22.25 -14.11
N PRO A 565 -7.38 21.46 -15.10
CA PRO A 565 -8.80 21.29 -15.37
C PRO A 565 -9.49 20.57 -14.19
N ARG A 566 -10.77 20.88 -13.96
CA ARG A 566 -11.57 20.16 -12.95
C ARG A 566 -11.68 18.69 -13.33
N PRO A 567 -11.39 17.76 -12.39
CA PRO A 567 -11.49 16.34 -12.66
C PRO A 567 -12.92 15.92 -12.98
N VAL A 568 -13.02 14.97 -13.90
CA VAL A 568 -14.27 14.28 -14.22
C VAL A 568 -14.18 12.92 -13.53
N SER A 569 -15.17 12.60 -12.70
CA SER A 569 -15.28 11.24 -12.15
C SER A 569 -15.59 10.30 -13.30
N LEU A 570 -14.69 9.36 -13.55
CA LEU A 570 -14.98 8.24 -14.45
C LEU A 570 -15.82 7.22 -13.66
N ALA A 571 -16.79 6.60 -14.32
CA ALA A 571 -17.46 5.43 -13.78
C ALA A 571 -16.54 4.21 -13.90
N VAL A 572 -16.95 3.07 -13.35
CA VAL A 572 -16.26 1.77 -13.57
C VAL A 572 -16.33 1.39 -15.05
N GLU A 573 -17.37 1.81 -15.75
CA GLU A 573 -17.55 1.63 -17.19
C GLU A 573 -16.78 2.67 -18.02
N ALA A 574 -16.36 2.25 -19.22
CA ALA A 574 -15.71 3.12 -20.19
C ALA A 574 -16.65 4.30 -20.57
N PRO A 575 -16.15 5.55 -20.58
CA PRO A 575 -16.96 6.71 -20.92
C PRO A 575 -17.44 6.63 -22.38
N GLU A 576 -18.68 7.07 -22.62
CA GLU A 576 -19.26 7.07 -23.98
C GLU A 576 -18.41 7.93 -24.96
N PRO A 577 -18.26 7.50 -26.21
CA PRO A 577 -17.54 8.24 -27.25
C PRO A 577 -18.07 9.67 -27.45
N GLY A 578 -17.16 10.62 -27.67
CA GLY A 578 -17.45 12.04 -27.88
C GLY A 578 -17.75 12.83 -26.60
N THR A 579 -17.83 12.16 -25.44
CA THR A 579 -18.11 12.84 -24.16
C THR A 579 -16.89 13.56 -23.58
N ARG A 580 -17.15 14.47 -22.64
CA ARG A 580 -16.09 15.06 -21.82
C ARG A 580 -15.34 14.02 -20.97
N GLY A 581 -15.98 12.89 -20.64
CA GLY A 581 -15.38 11.79 -19.89
C GLY A 581 -14.29 11.09 -20.70
N GLU A 582 -14.57 10.74 -21.96
CA GLU A 582 -13.60 10.15 -22.89
C GLU A 582 -12.36 11.06 -23.08
N ALA A 583 -12.60 12.36 -23.29
CA ALA A 583 -11.51 13.35 -23.38
C ALA A 583 -10.70 13.48 -22.09
N TRP A 584 -11.33 13.29 -20.92
CA TRP A 584 -10.64 13.28 -19.63
C TRP A 584 -9.76 12.04 -19.48
N GLN A 585 -10.26 10.86 -19.87
CA GLN A 585 -9.50 9.61 -19.85
C GLN A 585 -8.26 9.69 -20.75
N TYR A 586 -8.40 10.13 -22.00
CA TYR A 586 -7.25 10.31 -22.90
C TYR A 586 -6.22 11.27 -22.31
N ARG A 587 -6.67 12.39 -21.74
CA ARG A 587 -5.77 13.36 -21.09
C ARG A 587 -5.00 12.70 -19.95
N THR A 588 -5.66 11.95 -19.08
CA THR A 588 -5.01 11.31 -17.93
C THR A 588 -3.90 10.37 -18.40
N LEU A 589 -4.15 9.60 -19.46
CA LEU A 589 -3.20 8.62 -19.98
C LEU A 589 -2.04 9.23 -20.79
N MET A 590 -2.31 10.20 -21.67
CA MET A 590 -1.37 10.59 -22.73
C MET A 590 -0.78 12.00 -22.59
N ARG A 591 -1.28 12.83 -21.68
CA ARG A 591 -0.90 14.27 -21.62
C ARG A 591 0.57 14.48 -21.24
N ASP A 592 1.21 13.52 -20.59
CA ASP A 592 2.65 13.47 -20.35
C ASP A 592 3.44 13.34 -21.67
N GLN A 593 2.98 12.49 -22.59
CA GLN A 593 3.61 12.30 -23.91
C GLN A 593 3.56 13.58 -24.75
N TRP A 594 2.45 14.32 -24.67
CA TRP A 594 2.34 15.64 -25.29
C TRP A 594 3.28 16.68 -24.65
N LYS A 595 3.52 16.63 -23.34
CA LYS A 595 4.47 17.52 -22.65
C LYS A 595 5.93 17.22 -23.03
N ARG A 596 6.28 15.94 -23.16
CA ARG A 596 7.63 15.49 -23.52
C ARG A 596 7.98 15.78 -24.98
N SER A 597 6.96 15.96 -25.83
CA SER A 597 7.13 16.25 -27.25
C SER A 597 7.35 17.75 -27.47
N GLU A 598 8.52 18.12 -27.99
CA GLU A 598 8.90 19.52 -28.16
C GLU A 598 7.87 20.29 -29.00
N GLY A 599 7.35 21.38 -28.45
CA GLY A 599 6.39 22.26 -29.13
C GLY A 599 4.98 21.70 -29.34
N ALA A 600 4.69 20.44 -29.02
CA ALA A 600 3.44 19.77 -29.40
C ALA A 600 2.19 20.44 -28.80
N LEU A 601 2.23 20.80 -27.51
CA LEU A 601 1.13 21.55 -26.87
C LEU A 601 0.97 22.96 -27.44
N ALA A 602 2.07 23.61 -27.82
CA ALA A 602 2.01 24.93 -28.45
C ALA A 602 1.47 24.84 -29.88
N TRP A 603 1.75 23.76 -30.60
CA TRP A 603 1.17 23.45 -31.91
C TRP A 603 -0.34 23.19 -31.79
N LEU A 604 -0.77 22.36 -30.83
CA LEU A 604 -2.20 22.14 -30.55
C LEU A 604 -2.94 23.45 -30.21
N ALA A 605 -2.30 24.34 -29.45
CA ALA A 605 -2.91 25.62 -29.08
C ALA A 605 -3.17 26.55 -30.29
N LYS A 606 -2.43 26.41 -31.39
CA LYS A 606 -2.67 27.14 -32.64
C LYS A 606 -3.88 26.62 -33.42
N HIS A 607 -4.30 25.39 -33.14
CA HIS A 607 -5.37 24.67 -33.82
C HIS A 607 -6.62 24.49 -32.93
N ARG A 608 -6.67 25.19 -31.79
CA ARG A 608 -7.87 25.32 -30.96
C ARG A 608 -8.89 26.21 -31.66
#